data_AF-A0A2G9YI63-F1
#
_entry.id   AF-A0A2G9YI63-F1
#
_cell.length_a   1.000
_cell.length_b   1.000
_cell.length_c   1.000
_cell.angle_alpha   90.00
_cell.angle_beta   90.00
_cell.angle_gamma   90.00
#
_symmetry.space_group_name_H-M   'P 1'
#
loop_
_entity.id
_entity.type
_entity.pdbx_description
1 polymer ?
#
loop_
_entity_poly.entity_id
_entity_poly.type
_entity_poly.pdbx_seq_one_letter_code
_entity_poly.pdbx_strand_id
1 'polypeptide(L)'
;MQIKTVFSCQKCGYQSPKWFGRCPDCQSWNSFVEEDYSLPNSNTKERVTLYKDKPVLLKDVSVKEDSRLKTDILELDRVLGGGIVKGSVILIGGDPGIGKSTIALQVSNQLTRQGIIVLYVSGEESTHQTKLRAERLGAHDSESLYIVNQTDLNLITEYIKKLAPEVVIIDSIQVIF
;
A
#
# COMPACT_ATOMS: atom_id res chain seq x y z
N MET A 1 12.16 -3.14 -34.55
CA MET A 1 12.31 -4.24 -33.56
C MET A 1 13.63 -4.92 -33.85
N GLN A 2 14.61 -4.83 -32.96
CA GLN A 2 15.82 -5.66 -33.06
C GLN A 2 15.56 -6.98 -32.35
N ILE A 3 15.51 -8.07 -33.11
CA ILE A 3 15.48 -9.43 -32.58
C ILE A 3 16.87 -9.70 -32.01
N LYS A 4 16.97 -9.98 -30.71
CA LYS A 4 18.22 -10.42 -30.10
C LYS A 4 18.16 -11.93 -29.96
N THR A 5 18.96 -12.62 -30.76
CA THR A 5 19.13 -14.07 -30.66
C THR A 5 19.71 -14.45 -29.30
N VAL A 6 19.07 -15.39 -28.60
CA VAL A 6 19.56 -15.96 -27.33
C VAL A 6 19.64 -17.47 -27.47
N PHE A 7 20.75 -18.07 -27.04
CA PHE A 7 20.93 -19.51 -27.03
C PHE A 7 20.62 -20.06 -25.63
N SER A 8 19.71 -21.01 -25.54
CA SER A 8 19.22 -21.59 -24.29
C SER A 8 19.58 -23.07 -24.20
N CYS A 9 20.15 -23.49 -23.06
CA CYS A 9 20.45 -24.89 -22.78
C CYS A 9 19.18 -25.65 -22.38
N GLN A 10 18.73 -26.60 -23.20
CA GLN A 10 17.53 -27.41 -22.97
C GLN A 10 17.61 -28.35 -21.76
N LYS A 11 18.78 -28.49 -21.13
CA LYS A 11 18.95 -29.33 -19.93
C LYS A 11 18.93 -28.58 -18.60
N CYS A 12 19.46 -27.36 -18.56
CA CYS A 12 19.58 -26.60 -17.31
C CYS A 12 19.03 -25.17 -17.39
N GLY A 13 18.61 -24.72 -18.57
CA GLY A 13 18.07 -23.37 -18.77
C GLY A 13 19.13 -22.26 -18.83
N TYR A 14 20.42 -22.58 -18.85
CA TYR A 14 21.48 -21.59 -19.03
C TYR A 14 21.33 -20.85 -20.38
N GLN A 15 21.26 -19.51 -20.34
CA GLN A 15 21.09 -18.66 -21.51
C GLN A 15 22.35 -17.85 -21.83
N SER A 16 22.68 -17.72 -23.12
CA SER A 16 23.83 -16.95 -23.58
C SER A 16 23.55 -16.25 -24.91
N PRO A 17 24.10 -15.05 -25.16
CA PRO A 17 23.99 -14.38 -26.46
C PRO A 17 24.93 -14.97 -27.54
N LYS A 18 25.77 -15.95 -27.20
CA LYS A 18 26.66 -16.66 -28.14
C LYS A 18 26.46 -18.16 -28.03
N TRP A 19 26.57 -18.87 -29.16
CA TRP A 19 26.50 -20.32 -29.17
C TRP A 19 27.77 -20.95 -28.60
N PHE A 20 27.61 -21.99 -27.79
CA PHE A 20 28.70 -22.80 -27.25
C PHE A 20 28.43 -24.28 -27.52
N GLY A 21 29.45 -25.04 -27.95
CA GLY A 21 29.31 -26.48 -28.19
C GLY A 21 29.08 -27.32 -26.92
N ARG A 22 29.46 -26.78 -25.75
CA ARG A 22 29.28 -27.37 -24.43
C ARG A 22 28.70 -26.34 -23.46
N CYS A 23 27.66 -26.71 -22.70
CA CYS A 23 27.10 -25.86 -21.65
C CYS A 23 28.14 -25.56 -20.57
N PRO A 24 28.45 -24.29 -20.25
CA PRO A 24 29.40 -23.96 -19.19
C PRO A 24 28.87 -24.33 -17.80
N ASP A 25 27.55 -24.42 -17.63
CA ASP A 25 26.91 -24.68 -16.35
C ASP A 25 26.72 -26.20 -16.11
N CYS A 26 25.95 -26.89 -16.97
CA CYS A 26 25.66 -28.32 -16.81
C CYS A 26 26.59 -29.25 -17.62
N GLN A 27 27.62 -28.70 -18.27
CA GLN A 27 28.65 -29.43 -19.01
C GLN A 27 28.18 -30.33 -20.16
N SER A 28 26.90 -30.25 -20.53
CA SER A 28 26.31 -31.07 -21.57
C SER A 28 26.68 -30.59 -22.97
N TRP A 29 26.92 -31.55 -23.87
CA TRP A 29 27.19 -31.32 -25.28
C TRP A 29 25.88 -31.22 -26.07
N ASN A 30 25.86 -30.41 -27.13
CA ASN A 30 24.75 -30.25 -28.07
C ASN A 30 23.39 -29.92 -27.41
N SER A 31 23.41 -29.28 -26.24
CA SER A 31 22.20 -28.95 -25.48
C SER A 31 21.68 -27.54 -25.71
N PHE A 32 22.40 -26.70 -26.46
CA PHE A 32 21.96 -25.35 -26.79
C PHE A 32 21.07 -25.35 -28.04
N VAL A 33 19.93 -24.68 -27.92
CA VAL A 33 19.07 -24.33 -29.05
C VAL A 33 18.95 -22.81 -29.13
N GLU A 34 18.77 -22.32 -30.35
CA GLU A 34 18.49 -20.92 -30.62
C GLU A 34 17.04 -20.62 -30.29
N GLU A 35 16.81 -19.65 -29.41
CA GLU A 35 15.48 -19.17 -29.06
C GLU A 35 15.35 -17.70 -29.50
N ASP A 36 14.27 -17.40 -30.21
CA ASP A 36 13.87 -16.04 -30.52
C ASP A 36 13.39 -15.36 -29.23
N TYR A 37 14.29 -14.68 -28.53
CA TYR A 37 13.94 -13.88 -27.37
C TYR A 37 13.20 -12.63 -27.82
N SER A 38 11.88 -12.75 -27.92
CA SER A 38 11.01 -11.58 -27.89
C SER A 38 11.00 -11.05 -26.46
N LEU A 39 11.35 -9.77 -26.28
CA LEU A 39 11.09 -9.08 -25.01
C LEU A 39 9.62 -9.36 -24.66
N PRO A 40 9.31 -9.91 -23.46
CA PRO A 40 7.94 -10.03 -23.04
C PRO A 40 7.32 -8.65 -23.22
N ASN A 41 6.22 -8.58 -23.98
CA ASN A 41 5.48 -7.35 -24.20
C ASN A 41 5.23 -6.74 -22.83
N SER A 42 6.05 -5.75 -22.48
CA SER A 42 5.83 -5.02 -21.26
C SER A 42 4.55 -4.27 -21.56
N ASN A 43 3.43 -4.75 -21.02
CA ASN A 43 2.24 -3.95 -20.85
C ASN A 43 2.53 -2.86 -19.80
N THR A 44 3.58 -2.06 -20.04
CA THR A 44 3.93 -0.81 -19.39
C THR A 44 3.01 0.33 -19.86
N LYS A 45 1.90 0.01 -20.52
CA LYS A 45 0.90 0.97 -20.99
C LYS A 45 -0.10 1.42 -19.92
N GLU A 46 -0.11 0.85 -18.71
CA GLU A 46 -1.15 1.19 -17.72
C GLU A 46 -0.73 2.17 -16.61
N ARG A 47 0.56 2.50 -16.44
CA ARG A 47 0.97 3.49 -15.41
C ARG A 47 1.04 4.93 -15.91
N VAL A 48 1.05 5.17 -17.21
CA VAL A 48 1.23 6.53 -17.79
C VAL A 48 -0.09 7.33 -17.79
N THR A 49 -1.24 6.71 -17.51
CA THR A 49 -2.55 7.36 -17.65
C THR A 49 -3.05 8.16 -16.44
N LEU A 50 -2.37 8.10 -15.29
CA LEU A 50 -2.88 8.73 -14.06
C LEU A 50 -2.60 10.22 -13.91
N TYR A 51 -1.67 10.79 -14.69
CA TYR A 51 -1.31 12.21 -14.60
C TYR A 51 -1.19 12.80 -16.01
N LYS A 52 -2.33 13.15 -16.61
CA LYS A 52 -2.41 13.81 -17.94
C LYS A 52 -2.38 15.34 -17.86
N ASP A 53 -2.17 15.90 -16.67
CA ASP A 53 -2.24 17.34 -16.48
C ASP A 53 -1.06 18.03 -17.18
N LYS A 54 -1.37 19.09 -17.93
CA LYS A 54 -0.35 19.95 -18.52
C LYS A 54 0.19 20.89 -17.45
N PRO A 55 1.46 21.31 -17.51
CA PRO A 55 1.96 22.38 -16.66
C PRO A 55 1.08 23.62 -16.81
N VAL A 56 0.60 24.15 -15.69
CA VAL A 56 -0.15 25.41 -15.59
C VAL A 56 0.64 26.40 -14.73
N LEU A 57 0.45 27.70 -14.95
CA LEU A 57 1.03 28.69 -14.06
C LEU A 57 0.32 28.63 -12.71
N LEU A 58 1.07 28.77 -11.61
CA LEU A 58 0.52 28.72 -10.25
C LEU A 58 -0.64 29.70 -10.05
N LYS A 59 -0.56 30.90 -10.65
CA LYS A 59 -1.61 31.93 -10.58
C LYS A 59 -2.93 31.53 -11.24
N ASP A 60 -2.90 30.55 -12.14
CA ASP A 60 -4.05 30.07 -12.90
C ASP A 60 -4.65 28.80 -12.24
N VAL A 61 -4.07 28.33 -11.12
CA VAL A 61 -4.59 27.20 -10.34
C VAL A 61 -5.74 27.69 -9.46
N SER A 62 -6.95 27.21 -9.71
CA SER A 62 -8.09 27.45 -8.83
C SER A 62 -7.92 26.67 -7.53
N VAL A 63 -7.98 27.35 -6.38
CA VAL A 63 -8.04 26.68 -5.07
C VAL A 63 -9.46 26.17 -4.86
N LYS A 64 -9.63 24.86 -4.67
CA LYS A 64 -10.86 24.28 -4.13
C LYS A 64 -10.62 23.99 -2.65
N GLU A 65 -11.57 24.35 -1.79
CA GLU A 65 -11.53 23.89 -0.42
C GLU A 65 -11.84 22.40 -0.40
N ASP A 66 -10.84 21.59 -0.04
CA ASP A 66 -11.05 20.16 0.14
C ASP A 66 -11.93 19.91 1.37
N SER A 67 -12.88 18.97 1.24
CA SER A 67 -13.68 18.53 2.38
C SER A 67 -12.78 17.86 3.42
N ARG A 68 -12.79 18.35 4.66
CA ARG A 68 -12.02 17.82 5.78
C ARG A 68 -12.92 17.06 6.75
N LEU A 69 -12.43 15.95 7.28
CA LEU A 69 -13.02 15.24 8.42
C LEU A 69 -12.36 15.74 9.71
N LYS A 70 -13.16 16.24 10.64
CA LYS A 70 -12.69 16.67 11.96
C LYS A 70 -12.46 15.43 12.83
N THR A 71 -11.33 15.34 13.51
CA THR A 71 -11.07 14.22 14.42
C THR A 71 -11.64 14.45 15.82
N ASP A 72 -12.15 15.65 16.13
CA ASP A 72 -12.55 16.10 17.48
C ASP A 72 -11.44 15.91 18.52
N ILE A 73 -10.19 16.00 18.06
CA ILE A 73 -8.99 16.07 18.90
C ILE A 73 -8.32 17.38 18.53
N LEU A 74 -8.56 18.41 19.33
CA LEU A 74 -8.25 19.80 18.99
C LEU A 74 -6.82 20.01 18.47
N GLU A 75 -5.82 19.47 19.18
CA GLU A 75 -4.41 19.64 18.80
C GLU A 75 -4.06 18.83 17.54
N LEU A 76 -4.69 17.69 17.31
CA LEU A 76 -4.47 16.92 16.09
C LEU A 76 -5.09 17.65 14.89
N ASP A 77 -6.33 18.13 15.01
CA ASP A 77 -6.97 18.94 13.98
C ASP A 77 -6.15 20.19 13.67
N ARG A 78 -5.56 20.84 14.67
CA ARG A 78 -4.64 21.97 14.48
C ARG A 78 -3.41 21.60 13.66
N VAL A 79 -2.76 20.48 14.00
CA VAL A 79 -1.58 19.97 13.27
C VAL A 79 -1.94 19.60 11.82
N LEU A 80 -3.13 19.05 11.59
CA LEU A 80 -3.61 18.67 10.26
C LEU A 80 -4.16 19.86 9.43
N GLY A 81 -4.11 21.08 9.94
CA GLY A 81 -4.63 22.26 9.24
C GLY A 81 -6.16 22.30 9.19
N GLY A 82 -6.82 21.82 10.23
CA GLY A 82 -8.27 21.82 10.41
C GLY A 82 -8.93 20.44 10.27
N GLY A 83 -8.18 19.35 10.14
CA GLY A 83 -8.72 17.99 10.05
C GLY A 83 -8.16 17.19 8.88
N ILE A 84 -8.55 15.92 8.77
CA ILE A 84 -8.09 14.97 7.75
C ILE A 84 -8.68 15.35 6.39
N VAL A 85 -7.82 15.59 5.40
CA VAL A 85 -8.25 15.86 4.02
C VAL A 85 -8.70 14.54 3.36
N LYS A 86 -9.87 14.51 2.71
CA LYS A 86 -10.33 13.30 2.00
C LYS A 86 -9.37 12.94 0.85
N GLY A 87 -9.09 11.64 0.70
CA GLY A 87 -8.15 11.14 -0.33
C GLY A 87 -6.68 11.43 -0.03
N SER A 88 -6.35 11.89 1.18
CA SER A 88 -4.96 12.08 1.61
C SER A 88 -4.38 10.84 2.28
N VAL A 89 -3.05 10.82 2.42
CA VAL A 89 -2.30 9.85 3.23
C VAL A 89 -1.55 10.61 4.31
N ILE A 90 -1.72 10.20 5.57
CA ILE A 90 -1.08 10.83 6.73
C ILE A 90 -0.13 9.82 7.36
N LEU A 91 1.12 10.23 7.57
CA LEU A 91 2.14 9.43 8.24
C LEU A 91 2.34 9.92 9.67
N ILE A 92 2.15 9.03 10.65
CA ILE A 92 2.46 9.30 12.06
C ILE A 92 3.81 8.65 12.39
N GLY A 93 4.85 9.49 12.47
CA GLY A 93 6.21 9.07 12.85
C GLY A 93 6.50 9.27 14.34
N GLY A 94 7.50 8.54 14.85
CA GLY A 94 8.00 8.68 16.22
C GLY A 94 8.59 7.39 16.77
N ASP A 95 9.31 7.49 17.89
CA ASP A 95 10.01 6.36 18.51
C ASP A 95 9.05 5.23 18.93
N PRO A 96 9.52 3.97 19.01
CA PRO A 96 8.75 2.89 19.61
C PRO A 96 8.27 3.27 21.02
N GLY A 97 7.01 2.98 21.34
CA GLY A 97 6.43 3.28 22.65
C GLY A 97 5.97 4.73 22.88
N ILE A 98 6.20 5.67 21.96
CA ILE A 98 5.76 7.08 22.12
C ILE A 98 4.23 7.27 22.08
N GLY A 99 3.47 6.24 21.70
CA GLY A 99 2.01 6.26 21.69
C GLY A 99 1.34 6.44 20.33
N LYS A 100 2.03 6.16 19.21
CA LYS A 100 1.47 6.27 17.83
C LYS A 100 0.16 5.48 17.68
N SER A 101 0.18 4.19 18.00
CA SER A 101 -0.99 3.31 17.96
C SER A 101 -2.10 3.77 18.91
N THR A 102 -1.73 4.36 20.06
CA THR A 102 -2.70 4.92 21.01
C THR A 102 -3.44 6.10 20.41
N ILE A 103 -2.72 7.05 19.80
CA ILE A 103 -3.33 8.18 19.07
C ILE A 103 -4.20 7.66 17.92
N ALA A 104 -3.74 6.66 17.18
CA ALA A 104 -4.48 6.09 16.05
C ALA A 104 -5.81 5.45 16.49
N LEU A 105 -5.81 4.72 17.61
CA LEU A 105 -7.04 4.18 18.21
C LEU A 105 -7.96 5.27 18.75
N GLN A 106 -7.42 6.33 19.37
CA GLN A 106 -8.23 7.46 19.84
C GLN A 106 -8.91 8.19 18.66
N VAL A 107 -8.18 8.40 17.56
CA VAL A 107 -8.73 8.99 16.34
C VAL A 107 -9.82 8.09 15.76
N SER A 108 -9.57 6.77 15.67
CA SER A 108 -10.57 5.80 15.23
C SER A 108 -11.88 5.95 16.00
N ASN A 109 -11.79 5.98 17.33
CA ASN A 109 -12.95 6.09 18.21
C ASN A 109 -13.71 7.41 18.03
N GLN A 110 -13.00 8.54 17.89
CA GLN A 110 -13.66 9.82 17.68
C GLN A 110 -14.37 9.88 16.32
N LEU A 111 -13.75 9.34 15.27
CA LEU A 111 -14.37 9.27 13.94
C LEU A 111 -15.61 8.36 13.96
N THR A 112 -15.55 7.21 14.62
CA THR A 112 -16.71 6.30 14.67
C THR A 112 -17.88 6.87 15.47
N ARG A 113 -17.63 7.69 16.50
CA ARG A 113 -18.68 8.46 17.20
C ARG A 113 -19.40 9.46 16.30
N GLN A 114 -18.78 9.88 15.21
CA GLN A 114 -19.41 10.72 14.18
C GLN A 114 -20.14 9.89 13.11
N GLY A 115 -20.18 8.56 13.25
CA GLY A 115 -20.78 7.63 12.29
C GLY A 115 -19.87 7.25 11.12
N ILE A 116 -18.59 7.62 11.17
CA ILE A 116 -17.62 7.33 10.11
C ILE A 116 -17.22 5.85 10.19
N ILE A 117 -17.18 5.18 9.03
CA ILE A 117 -16.72 3.79 8.95
C ILE A 117 -15.19 3.76 8.90
N VAL A 118 -14.58 3.14 9.92
CA VAL A 118 -13.12 3.04 10.07
C VAL A 118 -12.69 1.58 9.96
N LEU A 119 -11.67 1.32 9.14
CA LEU A 119 -10.94 0.05 9.12
C LEU A 119 -9.56 0.21 9.75
N TYR A 120 -9.35 -0.41 10.91
CA TYR A 120 -8.06 -0.50 11.59
C TYR A 120 -7.37 -1.82 11.25
N VAL A 121 -6.27 -1.73 10.50
CA VAL A 121 -5.43 -2.87 10.15
C VAL A 121 -4.23 -2.90 11.08
N SER A 122 -4.15 -3.93 11.91
CA SER A 122 -3.00 -4.17 12.77
C SER A 122 -2.10 -5.23 12.15
N GLY A 123 -0.82 -4.91 11.92
CA GLY A 123 0.18 -5.90 11.51
C GLY A 123 0.98 -6.46 12.69
N GLU A 124 1.12 -5.69 13.77
CA GLU A 124 1.98 -6.05 14.92
C GLU A 124 1.21 -6.75 16.05
N GLU A 125 -0.01 -6.27 16.36
CA GLU A 125 -0.80 -6.77 17.48
C GLU A 125 -1.99 -7.61 17.01
N SER A 126 -2.36 -8.63 17.80
CA SER A 126 -3.59 -9.39 17.56
C SER A 126 -4.83 -8.51 17.71
N THR A 127 -5.95 -8.93 17.08
CA THR A 127 -7.24 -8.24 17.24
C THR A 127 -7.70 -8.18 18.69
N HIS A 128 -7.41 -9.21 19.48
CA HIS A 128 -7.71 -9.25 20.92
C HIS A 128 -6.92 -8.20 21.71
N GLN A 129 -5.61 -8.07 21.49
CA GLN A 129 -4.78 -7.06 22.15
C GLN A 129 -5.23 -5.64 21.77
N THR A 130 -5.49 -5.42 20.48
CA THR A 130 -5.98 -4.14 19.96
C THR A 130 -7.32 -3.77 20.60
N LYS A 131 -8.27 -4.73 20.70
CA LYS A 131 -9.57 -4.55 21.33
C LYS A 131 -9.44 -4.12 22.80
N LEU A 132 -8.62 -4.80 23.60
CA LEU A 132 -8.42 -4.44 25.01
C LEU A 132 -7.90 -3.00 25.18
N ARG A 133 -7.06 -2.52 24.26
CA ARG A 133 -6.59 -1.13 24.25
C ARG A 133 -7.70 -0.17 23.86
N ALA A 134 -8.45 -0.50 22.80
CA ALA A 134 -9.57 0.31 22.32
C ALA A 134 -10.67 0.47 23.38
N GLU A 135 -10.97 -0.58 24.17
CA GLU A 135 -11.92 -0.53 25.28
C GLU A 135 -11.51 0.48 26.35
N ARG A 136 -10.22 0.49 26.74
CA ARG A 136 -9.66 1.48 27.69
C ARG A 136 -9.75 2.92 27.16
N LEU A 137 -9.76 3.09 25.85
CA LEU A 137 -9.91 4.38 25.16
C LEU A 137 -11.38 4.74 24.87
N GLY A 138 -12.33 3.92 25.34
CA GLY A 138 -13.77 4.19 25.25
C GLY A 138 -14.38 3.87 23.89
N ALA A 139 -13.85 2.89 23.17
CA ALA A 139 -14.34 2.44 21.85
C ALA A 139 -15.17 1.14 21.89
N HIS A 140 -15.65 0.73 23.07
CA HIS A 140 -16.35 -0.55 23.28
C HIS A 140 -17.71 -0.63 22.58
N ASP A 141 -18.40 0.51 22.42
CA ASP A 141 -19.72 0.61 21.81
C ASP A 141 -19.67 1.04 20.33
N SER A 142 -18.49 1.01 19.71
CA SER A 142 -18.33 1.48 18.33
C SER A 142 -18.91 0.50 17.33
N GLU A 143 -20.02 0.87 16.69
CA GLU A 143 -20.67 0.04 15.65
C GLU A 143 -20.00 0.12 14.27
N SER A 144 -19.11 1.11 14.05
CA SER A 144 -18.47 1.36 12.76
C SER A 144 -16.93 1.24 12.77
N LEU A 145 -16.36 0.62 13.82
CA LEU A 145 -14.92 0.35 13.93
C LEU A 145 -14.62 -1.11 13.61
N TYR A 146 -14.09 -1.36 12.41
CA TYR A 146 -13.65 -2.67 11.97
C TYR A 146 -12.18 -2.85 12.28
N ILE A 147 -11.79 -4.00 12.85
CA ILE A 147 -10.40 -4.31 13.17
C ILE A 147 -10.02 -5.63 12.51
N VAL A 148 -8.85 -5.66 11.87
CA VAL A 148 -8.28 -6.89 11.31
C VAL A 148 -6.81 -6.99 11.64
N ASN A 149 -6.34 -8.19 11.99
CA ASN A 149 -4.90 -8.48 12.02
C ASN A 149 -4.51 -9.00 10.64
N GLN A 150 -3.74 -8.21 9.88
CA GLN A 150 -3.33 -8.61 8.53
C GLN A 150 -2.09 -7.88 8.05
N THR A 151 -1.27 -8.58 7.26
CA THR A 151 -0.01 -8.07 6.70
C THR A 151 0.05 -8.11 5.18
N ASP A 152 -0.80 -8.91 4.52
CA ASP A 152 -0.88 -8.99 3.06
C ASP A 152 -1.68 -7.81 2.48
N LEU A 153 -1.00 -6.97 1.69
CA LEU A 153 -1.59 -5.78 1.05
C LEU A 153 -2.73 -6.12 0.09
N ASN A 154 -2.67 -7.26 -0.60
CA ASN A 154 -3.74 -7.65 -1.54
C ASN A 154 -5.02 -7.95 -0.77
N LEU A 155 -4.90 -8.65 0.35
CA LEU A 155 -6.02 -8.99 1.21
C LEU A 155 -6.59 -7.75 1.91
N ILE A 156 -5.73 -6.86 2.40
CA ILE A 156 -6.14 -5.55 2.93
C ILE A 156 -6.92 -4.76 1.88
N THR A 157 -6.43 -4.73 0.64
CA THR A 157 -7.10 -4.04 -0.48
C THR A 157 -8.46 -4.67 -0.79
N GLU A 158 -8.59 -5.99 -0.69
CA GLU A 158 -9.88 -6.69 -0.85
C GLU A 158 -10.87 -6.27 0.26
N TYR A 159 -10.41 -6.19 1.50
CA TYR A 159 -11.25 -5.71 2.61
C TYR A 159 -11.71 -4.27 2.40
N ILE A 160 -10.81 -3.37 1.98
CA ILE A 160 -11.16 -1.98 1.67
C ILE A 160 -12.23 -1.92 0.57
N LYS A 161 -12.10 -2.73 -0.49
CA LYS A 161 -13.10 -2.77 -1.58
C LYS A 161 -14.46 -3.27 -1.13
N LYS A 162 -14.51 -4.28 -0.26
CA LYS A 162 -15.77 -4.87 0.23
C LYS A 162 -16.45 -4.00 1.27
N LEU A 163 -15.68 -3.48 2.22
CA LEU A 163 -16.18 -2.69 3.34
C LEU A 163 -16.46 -1.23 2.94
N ALA A 164 -15.74 -0.72 1.93
CA ALA A 164 -15.78 0.68 1.51
C ALA A 164 -15.67 1.67 2.70
N PRO A 165 -14.64 1.54 3.58
CA PRO A 165 -14.47 2.42 4.72
C PRO A 165 -14.13 3.84 4.26
N GLU A 166 -14.51 4.83 5.06
CA GLU A 166 -14.16 6.24 4.80
C GLU A 166 -12.74 6.55 5.28
N VAL A 167 -12.26 5.85 6.31
CA VAL A 167 -10.91 5.98 6.84
C VAL A 167 -10.28 4.60 7.05
N VAL A 168 -9.04 4.46 6.62
CA VAL A 168 -8.23 3.26 6.85
C VAL A 168 -7.01 3.66 7.68
N ILE A 169 -6.74 2.90 8.73
CA ILE A 169 -5.56 3.05 9.58
C ILE A 169 -4.71 1.79 9.45
N ILE A 170 -3.42 1.96 9.21
CA ILE A 170 -2.44 0.88 9.09
C ILE A 170 -1.43 1.02 10.25
N ASP A 171 -1.42 0.05 11.15
CA ASP A 171 -0.56 -0.01 12.33
C ASP A 171 0.18 -1.36 12.37
N SER A 172 1.34 -1.51 11.74
CA SER A 172 2.20 -0.46 11.18
C SER A 172 2.65 -0.82 9.76
N ILE A 173 3.06 0.19 8.98
CA ILE A 173 3.46 -0.01 7.57
C ILE A 173 4.70 -0.89 7.40
N GLN A 174 5.54 -0.98 8.44
CA GLN A 174 6.79 -1.74 8.45
C GLN A 174 6.60 -3.24 8.25
N VAL A 175 5.42 -3.75 8.59
CA VAL A 175 5.08 -5.18 8.56
C VAL A 175 4.04 -5.51 7.49
N ILE A 176 3.77 -4.59 6.56
CA ILE A 176 2.89 -4.80 5.40
C ILE A 176 3.72 -5.18 4.18
N PHE A 177 3.27 -6.20 3.44
CA PHE A 177 3.94 -6.75 2.26
C PHE A 177 2.99 -6.94 1.09
#